data_AF-A0A0H1BM52-F1
#
_entry.id   AF-A0A0H1BM52-F1
#
_cell.length_a   1.000
_cell.length_b   1.000
_cell.length_c   1.000
_cell.angle_alpha   90.00
_cell.angle_beta   90.00
_cell.angle_gamma   90.00
#
_symmetry.space_group_name_H-M   'P 1'
#
loop_
_entity.id
_entity.type
_entity.pdbx_description
1 polymer ?
#
loop_
_entity_poly.entity_id
_entity_poly.type
_entity_poly.pdbx_seq_one_letter_code
_entity_poly.pdbx_strand_id
1 'polypeptide(L)'
;MVVLSSLCPLMLLGLASAQIIKKPLVRSTHDFDSTFDATLSAPQKYTYKKWTTDEIEQGLPPDSTWSASYYDRESRHYCRDDFSVYNVTYADCPEPWLIGHCAKAEIGREATFDLLGRLPSSARGVISDLLNANIERGLSFRFHDKHSVLFGGHFRPADGLKAVLSALWVGGPGVPYEPFLNAVNADTCVADEQAAESLERDGSLGDAVDRAFAVAAYLKLVKGNPPFDASCMSNQLKVLRPILDQRWDAPGQCPDKKAPILEKYRTVLFSAGIEVINTDPVPGSRAAEIVYWPKYEGYPEFCWNEARAQRSNDDPRPRCEPRNLNVYNVTYEDCLDQDPWTICHCSDAQQSLDDVIRRVGKLPPGLRSHMVHLIAFEHSSVGGAAILPLNMVFIFGEAQDSVYMHEASHCIDRGFYRSETFRTAKARDSCWPTHYSKSADIELFAEIGVLHLYDKSGKTLLERGHDPACLANGLKAIDDYVGLDYQRDGTKCFKRKPNSRTVYPSEFQFQSPEPYISNVVIEDFSNSGEVSSLSSPASPWGDYPREIHGQQV
;
A
#
# COMPACT_ATOMS: atom_id res chain seq x y z
N MET A 1 -57.32 -3.83 -6.47
CA MET A 1 -56.40 -4.14 -5.35
C MET A 1 -56.15 -5.64 -5.43
N VAL A 2 -54.99 -6.19 -5.77
CA VAL A 2 -53.62 -5.88 -5.33
C VAL A 2 -52.65 -6.04 -6.52
N VAL A 3 -51.58 -5.24 -6.49
CA VAL A 3 -50.56 -5.04 -7.51
C VAL A 3 -49.58 -6.22 -7.55
N LEU A 4 -49.29 -6.72 -8.75
CA LEU A 4 -48.12 -7.55 -9.04
C LEU A 4 -46.87 -6.69 -8.99
N SER A 5 -46.00 -6.90 -8.00
CA SER A 5 -44.64 -6.37 -7.98
C SER A 5 -43.65 -7.47 -8.34
N SER A 6 -43.16 -7.38 -9.57
CA SER A 6 -42.01 -8.09 -10.12
C SER A 6 -40.76 -7.77 -9.29
N LEU A 7 -40.08 -8.81 -8.77
CA LEU A 7 -38.76 -8.69 -8.13
C LEU A 7 -37.75 -9.55 -8.91
N CYS A 8 -36.91 -8.81 -9.66
CA CYS A 8 -35.49 -9.03 -9.93
C CYS A 8 -34.97 -10.42 -10.37
N PRO A 9 -34.63 -10.59 -11.66
CA PRO A 9 -33.49 -11.40 -12.08
C PRO A 9 -32.24 -10.50 -12.09
N LEU A 10 -31.60 -10.33 -10.93
CA LEU A 10 -30.36 -9.56 -10.79
C LEU A 10 -29.39 -10.32 -9.87
N MET A 11 -29.09 -11.57 -10.20
CA MET A 11 -27.96 -12.32 -9.64
C MET A 11 -27.39 -13.27 -10.68
N LEU A 12 -26.89 -12.70 -11.78
CA LEU A 12 -26.08 -13.39 -12.80
C LEU A 12 -24.92 -12.52 -13.32
N LEU A 13 -24.51 -11.50 -12.57
CA LEU A 13 -23.31 -10.70 -12.85
C LEU A 13 -22.23 -11.08 -11.84
N GLY A 14 -21.73 -12.30 -11.96
CA GLY A 14 -20.34 -12.56 -11.59
C GLY A 14 -19.46 -11.69 -12.49
N LEU A 15 -18.46 -11.06 -11.91
CA LEU A 15 -17.52 -10.12 -12.54
C LEU A 15 -16.94 -10.67 -13.85
N ALA A 16 -17.62 -10.43 -14.96
CA ALA A 16 -16.90 -10.09 -16.16
C ALA A 16 -16.34 -8.69 -15.90
N SER A 17 -15.02 -8.54 -15.77
CA SER A 17 -14.45 -7.23 -16.11
C SER A 17 -14.93 -6.95 -17.53
N ALA A 18 -15.83 -5.99 -17.69
CA ALA A 18 -16.41 -5.70 -18.98
C ALA A 18 -15.27 -5.12 -19.82
N GLN A 19 -14.63 -5.94 -20.66
CA GLN A 19 -13.59 -5.49 -21.57
C GLN A 19 -14.12 -4.30 -22.38
N ILE A 20 -13.54 -3.11 -22.17
CA ILE A 20 -13.99 -1.89 -22.84
C ILE A 20 -13.19 -1.76 -24.13
N ILE A 21 -13.71 -2.35 -25.21
CA ILE A 21 -13.02 -2.30 -26.52
C ILE A 21 -13.26 -0.92 -27.15
N LYS A 22 -12.17 -0.19 -27.40
CA LYS A 22 -12.18 1.14 -28.03
C LYS A 22 -11.11 1.20 -29.12
N LYS A 23 -11.35 2.01 -30.16
CA LYS A 23 -10.33 2.28 -31.17
C LYS A 23 -9.37 3.35 -30.66
N PRO A 24 -8.07 3.29 -30.99
CA PRO A 24 -7.16 4.40 -30.73
C PRO A 24 -7.40 5.56 -31.72
N LEU A 25 -7.32 6.81 -31.24
CA LEU A 25 -7.41 8.02 -32.06
C LEU A 25 -6.11 8.25 -32.84
N VAL A 26 -4.96 8.13 -32.16
CA VAL A 26 -3.63 8.16 -32.75
C VAL A 26 -2.84 6.92 -32.34
N ARG A 27 -1.71 6.66 -32.97
CA ARG A 27 -0.84 5.54 -32.58
C ARG A 27 -0.28 5.73 -31.18
N SER A 28 0.32 6.89 -30.92
CA SER A 28 0.86 7.24 -29.62
C SER A 28 0.77 8.74 -29.39
N THR A 29 0.34 9.14 -28.19
CA THR A 29 0.39 10.56 -27.80
C THR A 29 1.82 11.06 -27.54
N HIS A 30 2.83 10.19 -27.45
CA HIS A 30 4.24 10.58 -27.41
C HIS A 30 4.72 11.24 -28.72
N ASP A 31 4.02 10.98 -29.84
CA ASP A 31 4.31 11.66 -31.11
C ASP A 31 4.04 13.18 -31.04
N PHE A 32 3.33 13.65 -30.00
CA PHE A 32 3.06 15.07 -29.79
C PHE A 32 4.23 15.84 -29.18
N ASP A 33 5.26 15.17 -28.65
CA ASP A 33 6.29 15.78 -27.80
C ASP A 33 7.08 16.88 -28.51
N SER A 34 7.50 16.61 -29.75
CA SER A 34 8.24 17.62 -30.53
C SER A 34 7.40 18.87 -30.80
N THR A 35 6.09 18.71 -30.98
CA THR A 35 5.15 19.82 -31.17
C THR A 35 4.93 20.57 -29.86
N PHE A 36 4.81 19.87 -28.73
CA PHE A 36 4.73 20.50 -27.41
C PHE A 36 6.00 21.27 -27.09
N ASP A 37 7.18 20.70 -27.32
CA ASP A 37 8.47 21.36 -27.14
C ASP A 37 8.55 22.69 -27.89
N ALA A 38 8.07 22.72 -29.14
CA ALA A 38 8.03 23.92 -29.98
C ALA A 38 6.94 24.93 -29.57
N THR A 39 5.90 24.49 -28.87
CA THR A 39 4.73 25.31 -28.50
C THR A 39 4.89 25.94 -27.11
N LEU A 40 5.57 25.25 -26.19
CA LEU A 40 5.80 25.72 -24.84
C LEU A 40 6.64 27.01 -24.84
N SER A 41 6.26 27.94 -23.96
CA SER A 41 6.96 29.21 -23.80
C SER A 41 8.42 29.02 -23.40
N ALA A 42 9.23 30.06 -23.57
CA ALA A 42 10.53 30.12 -22.91
C ALA A 42 10.34 30.05 -21.38
N PRO A 43 11.29 29.46 -20.63
CA PRO A 43 11.20 29.39 -19.19
C PRO A 43 11.07 30.79 -18.55
N GLN A 44 10.20 30.91 -17.56
CA GLN A 44 10.13 32.09 -16.70
C GLN A 44 11.47 32.31 -16.00
N LYS A 45 11.85 33.59 -15.83
CA LYS A 45 12.98 33.93 -14.96
C LYS A 45 12.67 33.46 -13.54
N TYR A 46 13.68 33.00 -12.82
CA TYR A 46 13.54 32.53 -11.46
C TYR A 46 14.67 33.02 -10.56
N THR A 47 14.40 33.01 -9.26
CA THR A 47 15.41 33.04 -8.19
C THR A 47 15.31 31.74 -7.41
N TYR A 48 16.37 31.36 -6.70
CA TYR A 48 16.32 30.18 -5.85
C TYR A 48 17.15 30.34 -4.57
N LYS A 49 16.72 29.66 -3.52
CA LYS A 49 17.46 29.48 -2.27
C LYS A 49 17.73 27.98 -2.08
N LYS A 50 19.00 27.59 -1.99
CA LYS A 50 19.38 26.22 -1.62
C LYS A 50 19.09 26.02 -0.13
N TRP A 51 18.50 24.89 0.22
CA TRP A 51 18.34 24.45 1.60
C TRP A 51 19.68 24.06 2.23
N THR A 52 19.80 24.34 3.51
CA THR A 52 20.85 23.85 4.39
C THR A 52 20.59 22.38 4.76
N THR A 53 21.61 21.71 5.30
CA THR A 53 21.46 20.36 5.86
C THR A 53 20.37 20.34 6.95
N ASP A 54 20.34 21.34 7.83
CA ASP A 54 19.35 21.43 8.90
C ASP A 54 17.92 21.60 8.37
N GLU A 55 17.72 22.28 7.24
CA GLU A 55 16.42 22.37 6.57
C GLU A 55 16.02 21.00 5.96
N ILE A 56 16.95 20.24 5.38
CA ILE A 56 16.68 18.88 4.86
C ILE A 56 16.32 17.91 6.00
N GLU A 57 17.03 17.97 7.14
CA GLU A 57 16.78 17.08 8.29
C GLU A 57 15.46 17.38 9.03
N GLN A 58 14.81 18.52 8.74
CA GLN A 58 13.44 18.79 9.20
C GLN A 58 12.41 17.97 8.43
N GLY A 59 12.73 17.55 7.20
CA GLY A 59 11.91 16.63 6.41
C GLY A 59 12.06 16.85 4.91
N LEU A 60 11.74 15.80 4.16
CA LEU A 60 11.62 15.80 2.70
C LEU A 60 10.19 15.41 2.32
N PRO A 61 9.76 15.63 1.07
CA PRO A 61 8.51 15.05 0.59
C PRO A 61 8.45 13.53 0.86
N PRO A 62 7.27 13.01 1.24
CA PRO A 62 7.11 11.66 1.79
C PRO A 62 7.35 10.53 0.80
N ASP A 63 7.49 10.86 -0.49
CA ASP A 63 7.74 9.87 -1.52
C ASP A 63 9.06 9.10 -1.30
N SER A 64 9.01 7.80 -1.59
CA SER A 64 10.14 6.89 -1.35
C SER A 64 11.42 7.31 -2.07
N THR A 65 11.34 7.88 -3.28
CA THR A 65 12.49 8.30 -4.09
C THR A 65 13.19 9.50 -3.51
N TRP A 66 12.45 10.44 -2.90
CA TRP A 66 13.04 11.58 -2.17
C TRP A 66 13.90 11.07 -1.02
N SER A 67 13.34 10.19 -0.20
CA SER A 67 14.07 9.61 0.92
C SER A 67 15.25 8.75 0.46
N ALA A 68 15.07 7.97 -0.61
CA ALA A 68 16.09 7.09 -1.15
C ALA A 68 17.26 7.86 -1.76
N SER A 69 16.98 9.01 -2.38
CA SER A 69 18.01 9.89 -2.96
C SER A 69 18.96 10.48 -1.92
N TYR A 70 18.50 10.72 -0.69
CA TYR A 70 19.30 11.38 0.34
C TYR A 70 19.76 10.45 1.47
N TYR A 71 18.95 9.50 1.89
CA TYR A 71 19.20 8.72 3.09
C TYR A 71 19.60 7.26 2.85
N ASP A 72 19.15 6.64 1.76
CA ASP A 72 19.36 5.21 1.50
C ASP A 72 20.58 4.94 0.61
N ARG A 73 21.70 4.52 1.22
CA ARG A 73 22.96 4.23 0.52
C ARG A 73 22.89 3.08 -0.47
N GLU A 74 21.93 2.18 -0.32
CA GLU A 74 21.78 1.01 -1.18
C GLU A 74 20.86 1.29 -2.38
N SER A 75 20.13 2.40 -2.34
CA SER A 75 19.27 2.80 -3.45
C SER A 75 20.07 3.19 -4.68
N ARG A 76 19.60 2.77 -5.86
CA ARG A 76 20.07 3.27 -7.16
C ARG A 76 19.92 4.80 -7.31
N HIS A 77 18.99 5.40 -6.58
CA HIS A 77 18.74 6.84 -6.59
C HIS A 77 19.69 7.62 -5.66
N TYR A 78 20.47 6.93 -4.83
CA TYR A 78 21.30 7.54 -3.80
C TYR A 78 22.27 8.59 -4.38
N CYS A 79 22.18 9.79 -3.82
CA CYS A 79 22.92 10.95 -4.29
C CYS A 79 23.27 11.94 -3.17
N ARG A 80 23.26 11.53 -1.89
CA ARG A 80 23.37 12.45 -0.74
C ARG A 80 24.42 13.56 -0.87
N ASP A 81 25.66 13.20 -1.24
CA ASP A 81 26.78 14.15 -1.31
C ASP A 81 26.63 15.17 -2.46
N ASP A 82 25.84 14.83 -3.48
CA ASP A 82 25.56 15.60 -4.68
C ASP A 82 24.10 16.09 -4.73
N PHE A 83 23.35 15.86 -3.64
CA PHE A 83 21.94 16.19 -3.55
C PHE A 83 21.75 17.62 -3.07
N SER A 84 20.81 18.32 -3.70
CA SER A 84 20.46 19.68 -3.31
C SER A 84 18.95 19.86 -3.38
N VAL A 85 18.41 20.53 -2.36
CA VAL A 85 17.00 20.95 -2.31
C VAL A 85 16.94 22.46 -2.44
N TYR A 86 15.99 22.96 -3.23
CA TYR A 86 15.86 24.36 -3.55
C TYR A 86 14.42 24.84 -3.35
N ASN A 87 14.27 26.03 -2.78
CA ASN A 87 13.07 26.84 -2.97
C ASN A 87 13.27 27.68 -4.24
N VAL A 88 12.52 27.38 -5.31
CA VAL A 88 12.62 28.07 -6.60
C VAL A 88 11.39 28.95 -6.81
N THR A 89 11.59 30.26 -6.96
CA THR A 89 10.54 31.26 -7.15
C THR A 89 10.58 31.80 -8.56
N TYR A 90 9.50 31.64 -9.33
CA TYR A 90 9.39 32.13 -10.71
C TYR A 90 8.82 33.55 -10.74
N ALA A 91 9.19 34.36 -11.74
CA ALA A 91 8.85 35.78 -11.80
C ALA A 91 7.35 36.08 -11.82
N ASP A 92 6.52 35.15 -12.28
CA ASP A 92 5.07 35.23 -12.39
C ASP A 92 4.33 34.60 -11.18
N CYS A 93 5.05 34.17 -10.14
CA CYS A 93 4.48 33.68 -8.89
C CYS A 93 5.43 33.90 -7.69
N PRO A 94 5.06 34.71 -6.67
CA PRO A 94 5.92 34.98 -5.51
C PRO A 94 6.19 33.77 -4.60
N GLU A 95 5.37 32.72 -4.68
CA GLU A 95 5.57 31.53 -3.86
C GLU A 95 6.59 30.54 -4.46
N PRO A 96 7.50 29.96 -3.66
CA PRO A 96 8.49 29.00 -4.16
C PRO A 96 7.92 27.59 -4.37
N TRP A 97 8.47 26.87 -5.34
CA TRP A 97 8.37 25.43 -5.49
C TRP A 97 9.56 24.74 -4.84
N LEU A 98 9.32 23.59 -4.22
CA LEU A 98 10.38 22.76 -3.65
C LEU A 98 10.93 21.85 -4.74
N ILE A 99 12.21 22.00 -5.09
CA ILE A 99 12.86 21.21 -6.14
C ILE A 99 14.10 20.51 -5.60
N GLY A 100 14.09 19.19 -5.65
CA GLY A 100 15.22 18.32 -5.35
C GLY A 100 15.99 17.99 -6.63
N HIS A 101 17.30 18.03 -6.57
CA HIS A 101 18.15 17.71 -7.70
C HIS A 101 19.41 16.99 -7.25
N CYS A 102 19.67 15.85 -7.89
CA CYS A 102 20.93 15.15 -7.82
C CYS A 102 21.88 15.67 -8.91
N ALA A 103 23.08 16.12 -8.56
CA ALA A 103 24.05 16.61 -9.55
C ALA A 103 24.58 15.51 -10.50
N LYS A 104 24.33 14.23 -10.18
CA LYS A 104 24.62 13.08 -11.06
C LYS A 104 23.49 12.75 -12.03
N ALA A 105 22.33 13.41 -11.93
CA ALA A 105 21.24 13.23 -12.86
C ALA A 105 21.64 13.62 -14.29
N GLU A 106 20.99 13.00 -15.28
CA GLU A 106 21.37 13.17 -16.69
C GLU A 106 21.09 14.59 -17.23
N ILE A 107 20.05 15.26 -16.74
CA ILE A 107 19.80 16.67 -17.02
C ILE A 107 20.28 17.56 -15.87
N GLY A 108 20.84 18.71 -16.19
CA GLY A 108 21.31 19.68 -15.20
C GLY A 108 20.17 20.35 -14.41
N ARG A 109 20.54 20.95 -13.29
CA ARG A 109 19.63 21.70 -12.39
C ARG A 109 18.78 22.72 -13.11
N GLU A 110 19.37 23.54 -13.96
CA GLU A 110 18.67 24.59 -14.70
C GLU A 110 17.60 23.99 -15.60
N ALA A 111 17.90 22.87 -16.28
CA ALA A 111 16.92 22.15 -17.09
C ALA A 111 15.77 21.60 -16.23
N THR A 112 16.05 21.16 -15.01
CA THR A 112 15.00 20.73 -14.06
C THR A 112 14.09 21.89 -13.66
N PHE A 113 14.65 23.07 -13.38
CA PHE A 113 13.84 24.26 -13.07
C PHE A 113 13.02 24.69 -14.29
N ASP A 114 13.62 24.62 -15.48
CA ASP A 114 12.97 25.00 -16.73
C ASP A 114 11.75 24.13 -17.06
N LEU A 115 11.68 22.87 -16.61
CA LEU A 115 10.50 22.02 -16.80
C LEU A 115 9.22 22.67 -16.25
N LEU A 116 9.29 23.26 -15.05
CA LEU A 116 8.16 24.00 -14.46
C LEU A 116 8.11 25.44 -14.98
N GLY A 117 9.28 26.06 -15.20
CA GLY A 117 9.38 27.44 -15.64
C GLY A 117 8.72 27.70 -17.00
N ARG A 118 8.54 26.68 -17.85
CA ARG A 118 7.87 26.82 -19.16
C ARG A 118 6.34 26.80 -19.07
N LEU A 119 5.79 26.46 -17.91
CA LEU A 119 4.37 26.27 -17.69
C LEU A 119 3.75 27.52 -17.01
N PRO A 120 2.50 27.88 -17.34
CA PRO A 120 1.77 28.92 -16.63
C PRO A 120 1.71 28.66 -15.13
N SER A 121 1.72 29.72 -14.31
CA SER A 121 1.78 29.62 -12.83
C SER A 121 0.70 28.76 -12.21
N SER A 122 -0.51 28.86 -12.74
CA SER A 122 -1.67 28.06 -12.38
C SER A 122 -1.51 26.57 -12.72
N ALA A 123 -0.89 26.26 -13.86
CA ALA A 123 -0.69 24.89 -14.32
C ALA A 123 0.37 24.19 -13.47
N ARG A 124 1.52 24.84 -13.22
CA ARG A 124 2.56 24.31 -12.31
C ARG A 124 2.14 24.33 -10.84
N GLY A 125 1.12 25.09 -10.47
CA GLY A 125 0.58 25.15 -9.10
C GLY A 125 0.04 23.81 -8.58
N VAL A 126 -0.27 22.87 -9.47
CA VAL A 126 -0.73 21.52 -9.09
C VAL A 126 0.40 20.61 -8.60
N ILE A 127 1.65 21.00 -8.87
CA ILE A 127 2.85 20.32 -8.41
C ILE A 127 3.32 21.00 -7.12
N SER A 128 3.38 20.26 -6.02
CA SER A 128 3.88 20.73 -4.74
C SER A 128 5.40 20.71 -4.66
N ASP A 129 6.00 19.68 -5.25
CA ASP A 129 7.43 19.43 -5.25
C ASP A 129 7.86 18.60 -6.46
N LEU A 130 9.12 18.78 -6.83
CA LEU A 130 9.74 18.16 -8.01
C LEU A 130 11.08 17.54 -7.63
N LEU A 131 11.31 16.28 -7.96
CA LEU A 131 12.61 15.61 -7.81
C LEU A 131 13.19 15.25 -9.16
N ASN A 132 14.45 15.59 -9.39
CA ASN A 132 15.28 14.96 -10.42
C ASN A 132 16.34 14.08 -9.76
N ALA A 133 16.07 12.77 -9.74
CA ALA A 133 16.85 11.74 -9.06
C ALA A 133 17.97 11.17 -9.94
N ASN A 134 18.95 10.56 -9.28
CA ASN A 134 19.95 9.75 -9.97
C ASN A 134 19.30 8.49 -10.56
N ILE A 135 19.72 8.11 -11.76
CA ILE A 135 19.44 6.79 -12.33
C ILE A 135 20.58 6.39 -13.27
N GLU A 136 20.71 5.10 -13.53
CA GLU A 136 21.66 4.54 -14.47
C GLU A 136 21.43 5.11 -15.87
N ARG A 137 22.55 5.37 -16.56
CA ARG A 137 22.54 5.98 -17.88
C ARG A 137 21.73 5.15 -18.88
N GLY A 138 20.88 5.84 -19.66
CA GLY A 138 20.03 5.21 -20.68
C GLY A 138 18.66 4.74 -20.16
N LEU A 139 18.40 4.89 -18.86
CA LEU A 139 17.09 4.67 -18.29
C LEU A 139 16.40 6.01 -18.04
N SER A 140 15.08 6.05 -18.21
CA SER A 140 14.29 7.17 -17.75
C SER A 140 13.02 6.73 -17.03
N PHE A 141 12.58 7.55 -16.08
CA PHE A 141 11.28 7.38 -15.44
C PHE A 141 10.63 8.73 -15.15
N ARG A 142 9.30 8.76 -15.23
CA ARG A 142 8.48 9.84 -14.71
C ARG A 142 7.47 9.23 -13.76
N PHE A 143 7.49 9.65 -12.50
CA PHE A 143 6.58 9.16 -11.48
C PHE A 143 5.88 10.33 -10.79
N HIS A 144 4.71 10.06 -10.22
CA HIS A 144 3.95 11.04 -9.47
C HIS A 144 3.28 10.37 -8.27
N ASP A 145 3.28 11.05 -7.13
CA ASP A 145 2.45 10.72 -5.98
C ASP A 145 1.69 11.97 -5.56
N LYS A 146 0.37 11.98 -5.85
CA LYS A 146 -0.52 13.13 -5.66
C LYS A 146 -0.01 14.40 -6.36
N HIS A 147 0.65 15.27 -5.62
CA HIS A 147 1.19 16.55 -6.07
C HIS A 147 2.72 16.55 -6.18
N SER A 148 3.39 15.47 -5.76
CA SER A 148 4.82 15.27 -5.92
C SER A 148 5.11 14.69 -7.31
N VAL A 149 6.11 15.22 -8.00
CA VAL A 149 6.54 14.75 -9.32
C VAL A 149 8.01 14.37 -9.27
N LEU A 150 8.35 13.23 -9.86
CA LEU A 150 9.71 12.70 -9.87
C LEU A 150 10.14 12.37 -11.29
N PHE A 151 11.40 12.65 -11.56
CA PHE A 151 12.07 12.40 -12.82
C PHE A 151 13.43 11.75 -12.53
N GLY A 152 13.91 10.92 -13.45
CA GLY A 152 15.33 10.55 -13.54
C GLY A 152 15.67 10.06 -14.94
N GLY A 153 16.82 10.48 -15.48
CA GLY A 153 17.21 10.25 -16.88
C GLY A 153 17.05 11.49 -17.75
N HIS A 154 16.98 11.30 -19.07
CA HIS A 154 16.81 12.37 -20.04
C HIS A 154 15.34 12.79 -20.18
N PHE A 155 15.09 14.11 -20.15
CA PHE A 155 13.75 14.69 -20.33
C PHE A 155 13.78 15.92 -21.24
N ARG A 156 12.63 16.16 -21.88
CA ARG A 156 12.34 17.27 -22.77
C ARG A 156 11.36 18.25 -22.11
N PRO A 157 11.23 19.48 -22.63
CA PRO A 157 10.21 20.42 -22.16
C PRO A 157 8.78 19.83 -22.07
N ALA A 158 8.38 19.00 -23.03
CA ALA A 158 7.09 18.31 -23.06
C ALA A 158 6.85 17.43 -21.82
N ASP A 159 7.91 16.88 -21.19
CA ASP A 159 7.77 16.06 -19.99
C ASP A 159 7.31 16.86 -18.78
N GLY A 160 7.64 18.15 -18.70
CA GLY A 160 7.11 19.05 -17.68
C GLY A 160 5.60 19.27 -17.85
N LEU A 161 5.14 19.45 -19.10
CA LEU A 161 3.71 19.52 -19.40
C LEU A 161 3.02 18.21 -19.02
N LYS A 162 3.54 17.05 -19.48
CA LYS A 162 2.95 15.75 -19.17
C LYS A 162 2.89 15.48 -17.67
N ALA A 163 3.90 15.88 -16.90
CA ALA A 163 3.85 15.76 -15.45
C ALA A 163 2.70 16.56 -14.81
N VAL A 164 2.44 17.79 -15.29
CA VAL A 164 1.26 18.56 -14.84
C VAL A 164 -0.03 17.84 -15.24
N LEU A 165 -0.13 17.32 -16.46
CA LEU A 165 -1.33 16.59 -16.92
C LEU A 165 -1.61 15.36 -16.05
N SER A 166 -0.58 14.56 -15.73
CA SER A 166 -0.72 13.42 -14.82
C SER A 166 -1.05 13.88 -13.38
N ALA A 167 -0.49 14.99 -12.90
CA ALA A 167 -0.83 15.54 -11.59
C ALA A 167 -2.27 16.11 -11.52
N LEU A 168 -2.87 16.52 -12.65
CA LEU A 168 -4.29 16.93 -12.71
C LEU A 168 -5.26 15.76 -12.55
N TRP A 169 -4.84 14.58 -13.01
CA TRP A 169 -5.53 13.35 -12.71
C TRP A 169 -5.50 13.08 -11.21
N VAL A 170 -4.30 13.03 -10.61
CA VAL A 170 -4.08 12.43 -9.27
C VAL A 170 -4.28 13.44 -8.14
N GLY A 171 -4.17 14.73 -8.44
CA GLY A 171 -4.28 15.83 -7.50
C GLY A 171 -5.66 16.50 -7.48
N GLY A 172 -6.13 16.90 -6.29
CA GLY A 172 -7.47 17.46 -6.06
C GLY A 172 -7.81 18.68 -6.95
N PRO A 173 -8.97 18.68 -7.65
CA PRO A 173 -10.12 17.79 -7.42
C PRO A 173 -10.03 16.39 -8.05
N GLY A 174 -9.01 16.12 -8.88
CA GLY A 174 -8.86 14.89 -9.65
C GLY A 174 -9.89 14.77 -10.78
N VAL A 175 -9.77 13.74 -11.60
CA VAL A 175 -10.79 13.43 -12.61
C VAL A 175 -11.91 12.60 -11.97
N PRO A 176 -13.17 13.02 -12.05
CA PRO A 176 -14.26 12.29 -11.42
C PRO A 176 -14.50 10.97 -12.16
N TYR A 177 -14.42 9.87 -11.41
CA TYR A 177 -14.48 8.49 -11.93
C TYR A 177 -15.72 8.23 -12.79
N GLU A 178 -16.91 8.31 -12.18
CA GLU A 178 -18.17 8.00 -12.87
C GLU A 178 -18.40 8.85 -14.13
N PRO A 179 -18.23 10.19 -14.11
CA PRO A 179 -18.33 10.99 -15.33
C PRO A 179 -17.35 10.57 -16.43
N PHE A 180 -16.10 10.23 -16.09
CA PHE A 180 -15.12 9.84 -17.09
C PHE A 180 -15.39 8.43 -17.65
N LEU A 181 -15.73 7.46 -16.80
CA LEU A 181 -16.14 6.12 -17.25
C LEU A 181 -17.32 6.20 -18.23
N ASN A 182 -18.35 6.97 -17.88
CA ASN A 182 -19.50 7.20 -18.76
C ASN A 182 -19.09 7.85 -20.09
N ALA A 183 -18.14 8.77 -20.07
CA ALA A 183 -17.61 9.40 -21.27
C ALA A 183 -16.85 8.40 -22.16
N VAL A 184 -15.98 7.56 -21.59
CA VAL A 184 -15.29 6.48 -22.32
C VAL A 184 -16.31 5.52 -22.94
N ASN A 185 -17.34 5.13 -22.19
CA ASN A 185 -18.39 4.24 -22.70
C ASN A 185 -19.20 4.86 -23.85
N ALA A 186 -19.50 6.16 -23.77
CA ALA A 186 -20.24 6.89 -24.80
C ALA A 186 -19.41 7.18 -26.07
N ASP A 187 -18.10 7.22 -25.96
CA ASP A 187 -17.19 7.51 -27.08
C ASP A 187 -16.85 6.26 -27.90
N THR A 188 -16.46 6.46 -29.16
CA THR A 188 -16.10 5.36 -30.08
C THR A 188 -14.61 5.08 -30.12
N CYS A 189 -13.80 5.99 -29.56
CA CYS A 189 -12.35 5.87 -29.49
C CYS A 189 -11.80 6.39 -28.15
N VAL A 190 -10.54 6.06 -27.88
CA VAL A 190 -9.70 6.63 -26.82
C VAL A 190 -8.43 7.20 -27.43
N ALA A 191 -7.60 7.88 -26.63
CA ALA A 191 -6.50 8.70 -27.14
C ALA A 191 -5.48 7.94 -28.00
N ASP A 192 -4.99 6.78 -27.54
CA ASP A 192 -4.00 6.00 -28.29
C ASP A 192 -4.08 4.48 -28.05
N GLU A 193 -3.17 3.74 -28.69
CA GLU A 193 -3.13 2.27 -28.66
C GLU A 193 -3.02 1.72 -27.24
N GLN A 194 -2.16 2.32 -26.42
CA GLN A 194 -1.95 1.87 -25.05
C GLN A 194 -3.20 2.06 -24.17
N ALA A 195 -3.87 3.21 -24.30
CA ALA A 195 -5.14 3.43 -23.61
C ALA A 195 -6.21 2.40 -24.01
N ALA A 196 -6.25 2.01 -25.29
CA ALA A 196 -7.18 0.99 -25.77
C ALA A 196 -6.83 -0.41 -25.22
N GLU A 197 -5.55 -0.77 -25.22
CA GLU A 197 -5.06 -2.07 -24.72
C GLU A 197 -5.32 -2.25 -23.23
N SER A 198 -5.07 -1.22 -22.40
CA SER A 198 -5.35 -1.30 -20.96
C SER A 198 -6.84 -1.45 -20.67
N LEU A 199 -7.70 -0.70 -21.37
CA LEU A 199 -9.16 -0.84 -21.25
C LEU A 199 -9.69 -2.20 -21.69
N GLU A 200 -9.12 -2.80 -22.73
CA GLU A 200 -9.49 -4.14 -23.20
C GLU A 200 -9.00 -5.23 -22.24
N ARG A 201 -7.78 -5.08 -21.70
CA ARG A 201 -7.14 -6.06 -20.81
C ARG A 201 -7.89 -6.19 -19.49
N ASP A 202 -8.17 -5.07 -18.83
CA ASP A 202 -8.65 -5.07 -17.45
C ASP A 202 -9.71 -4.00 -17.13
N GLY A 203 -10.02 -3.11 -18.08
CA GLY A 203 -10.98 -2.01 -17.89
C GLY A 203 -10.40 -0.81 -17.13
N SER A 204 -9.10 -0.77 -16.87
CA SER A 204 -8.44 0.35 -16.20
C SER A 204 -8.51 1.63 -17.03
N LEU A 205 -8.91 2.72 -16.36
CA LEU A 205 -9.02 4.03 -17.01
C LEU A 205 -7.69 4.82 -16.99
N GLY A 206 -6.66 4.35 -16.27
CA GLY A 206 -5.36 4.99 -16.03
C GLY A 206 -4.70 5.59 -17.27
N ASP A 207 -4.49 4.75 -18.27
CA ASP A 207 -3.92 5.21 -19.53
C ASP A 207 -4.93 6.06 -20.31
N ALA A 208 -6.23 5.75 -20.20
CA ALA A 208 -7.27 6.47 -20.94
C ALA A 208 -7.34 7.96 -20.59
N VAL A 209 -7.31 8.36 -19.31
CA VAL A 209 -7.31 9.80 -18.99
C VAL A 209 -5.94 10.45 -19.19
N ASP A 210 -4.81 9.82 -18.83
CA ASP A 210 -3.46 10.45 -19.02
C ASP A 210 -3.25 10.82 -20.49
N ARG A 211 -3.52 9.87 -21.38
CA ARG A 211 -3.40 10.04 -22.83
C ARG A 211 -4.48 10.99 -23.37
N ALA A 212 -5.71 10.96 -22.84
CA ALA A 212 -6.75 11.91 -23.25
C ALA A 212 -6.46 13.36 -22.82
N PHE A 213 -5.78 13.58 -21.69
CA PHE A 213 -5.29 14.90 -21.31
C PHE A 213 -4.22 15.40 -22.29
N ALA A 214 -3.35 14.53 -22.81
CA ALA A 214 -2.40 14.92 -23.85
C ALA A 214 -3.13 15.40 -25.12
N VAL A 215 -4.20 14.72 -25.54
CA VAL A 215 -5.05 15.18 -26.66
C VAL A 215 -5.72 16.51 -26.33
N ALA A 216 -6.29 16.68 -25.13
CA ALA A 216 -6.92 17.92 -24.70
C ALA A 216 -5.91 19.10 -24.69
N ALA A 217 -4.69 18.86 -24.20
CA ALA A 217 -3.59 19.82 -24.21
C ALA A 217 -3.16 20.17 -25.63
N TYR A 218 -3.04 19.20 -26.53
CA TYR A 218 -2.72 19.45 -27.93
C TYR A 218 -3.73 20.41 -28.56
N LEU A 219 -5.02 20.12 -28.39
CA LEU A 219 -6.12 20.93 -28.95
C LEU A 219 -6.19 22.34 -28.34
N LYS A 220 -5.66 22.54 -27.14
CA LYS A 220 -5.62 23.85 -26.47
C LYS A 220 -4.38 24.66 -26.83
N LEU A 221 -3.23 24.03 -26.89
CA LEU A 221 -1.93 24.72 -26.96
C LEU A 221 -1.43 24.91 -28.38
N VAL A 222 -1.64 23.91 -29.24
CA VAL A 222 -1.07 23.90 -30.59
C VAL A 222 -1.98 24.71 -31.52
N LYS A 223 -1.41 25.72 -32.20
CA LYS A 223 -2.14 26.54 -33.17
C LYS A 223 -2.28 25.83 -34.51
N GLY A 224 -3.46 25.92 -35.11
CA GLY A 224 -3.75 25.37 -36.43
C GLY A 224 -4.70 24.17 -36.37
N ASN A 225 -4.84 23.47 -37.50
CA ASN A 225 -5.68 22.26 -37.56
C ASN A 225 -4.88 21.07 -37.00
N PRO A 226 -5.44 20.31 -36.04
CA PRO A 226 -4.78 19.10 -35.54
C PRO A 226 -4.65 18.05 -36.67
N PRO A 227 -3.62 17.19 -36.62
CA PRO A 227 -3.42 16.13 -37.62
C PRO A 227 -4.37 14.94 -37.43
N PHE A 228 -5.35 15.05 -36.53
CA PHE A 228 -6.32 14.02 -36.17
C PHE A 228 -7.70 14.64 -35.93
N ASP A 229 -8.77 13.85 -36.10
CA ASP A 229 -10.14 14.24 -35.75
C ASP A 229 -10.54 13.62 -34.41
N ALA A 230 -10.56 14.43 -33.35
CA ALA A 230 -10.91 13.98 -32.01
C ALA A 230 -12.43 13.86 -31.75
N SER A 231 -13.27 13.94 -32.79
CA SER A 231 -14.74 13.82 -32.68
C SER A 231 -15.17 12.49 -32.04
N CYS A 232 -14.41 11.41 -32.27
CA CYS A 232 -14.71 10.08 -31.75
C CYS A 232 -14.55 9.95 -30.21
N MET A 233 -13.82 10.87 -29.56
CA MET A 233 -13.62 10.95 -28.10
C MET A 233 -14.19 12.24 -27.48
N SER A 234 -15.25 12.78 -28.10
CA SER A 234 -15.79 14.10 -27.73
C SER A 234 -16.32 14.16 -26.28
N ASN A 235 -16.83 13.06 -25.73
CA ASN A 235 -17.37 13.06 -24.36
C ASN A 235 -16.23 13.07 -23.33
N GLN A 236 -15.14 12.34 -23.58
CA GLN A 236 -13.93 12.40 -22.74
C GLN A 236 -13.40 13.84 -22.70
N LEU A 237 -13.30 14.50 -23.86
CA LEU A 237 -12.85 15.88 -23.94
C LEU A 237 -13.78 16.87 -23.21
N LYS A 238 -15.09 16.63 -23.14
CA LYS A 238 -16.01 17.46 -22.35
C LYS A 238 -15.73 17.39 -20.85
N VAL A 239 -15.22 16.26 -20.35
CA VAL A 239 -14.83 16.09 -18.95
C VAL A 239 -13.49 16.78 -18.69
N LEU A 240 -12.50 16.58 -19.57
CA LEU A 240 -11.12 16.98 -19.29
C LEU A 240 -10.80 18.44 -19.62
N ARG A 241 -11.41 19.01 -20.66
CA ARG A 241 -11.14 20.40 -21.07
C ARG A 241 -11.42 21.40 -19.95
N PRO A 242 -12.57 21.36 -19.24
CA PRO A 242 -12.80 22.30 -18.13
C PRO A 242 -11.73 22.24 -17.04
N ILE A 243 -11.24 21.03 -16.71
CA ILE A 243 -10.19 20.83 -15.71
C ILE A 243 -8.88 21.45 -16.19
N LEU A 244 -8.51 21.18 -17.45
CA LEU A 244 -7.32 21.78 -18.06
C LEU A 244 -7.44 23.30 -18.16
N ASP A 245 -8.58 23.82 -18.60
CA ASP A 245 -8.85 25.25 -18.80
C ASP A 245 -8.76 26.01 -17.46
N GLN A 246 -9.37 25.46 -16.39
CA GLN A 246 -9.26 26.02 -15.05
C GLN A 246 -7.80 26.19 -14.61
N ARG A 247 -6.89 25.33 -15.11
CA ARG A 247 -5.49 25.31 -14.70
C ARG A 247 -4.59 26.07 -15.64
N TRP A 248 -4.95 26.17 -16.91
CA TRP A 248 -4.13 26.89 -17.88
C TRP A 248 -4.49 28.38 -17.97
N ASP A 249 -5.75 28.73 -17.69
CA ASP A 249 -6.31 30.07 -17.89
C ASP A 249 -6.61 30.81 -16.57
N ALA A 250 -6.30 30.22 -15.41
CA ALA A 250 -6.63 30.83 -14.12
C ALA A 250 -5.92 32.19 -13.93
N PRO A 251 -6.66 33.24 -13.51
CA PRO A 251 -6.09 34.55 -13.26
C PRO A 251 -5.32 34.59 -11.93
N GLY A 252 -4.29 35.44 -11.86
CA GLY A 252 -3.57 35.74 -10.62
C GLY A 252 -2.11 35.29 -10.61
N GLN A 253 -1.43 35.59 -9.51
CA GLN A 253 -0.06 35.16 -9.25
C GLN A 253 -0.14 33.97 -8.28
N CYS A 254 0.01 32.74 -8.78
CA CYS A 254 -0.07 31.47 -8.01
C CYS A 254 -1.47 30.93 -7.64
N PRO A 255 -2.50 30.96 -8.50
CA PRO A 255 -3.79 30.39 -8.12
C PRO A 255 -3.67 28.89 -7.79
N ASP A 256 -4.23 28.49 -6.65
CA ASP A 256 -4.36 27.09 -6.21
C ASP A 256 -3.04 26.31 -6.07
N LYS A 257 -1.93 27.00 -5.78
CA LYS A 257 -0.63 26.36 -5.55
C LYS A 257 -0.67 25.42 -4.34
N LYS A 258 -0.20 24.19 -4.54
CA LYS A 258 -0.09 23.19 -3.48
C LYS A 258 1.22 23.36 -2.74
N ALA A 259 1.15 23.39 -1.41
CA ALA A 259 2.33 23.35 -0.57
C ALA A 259 2.85 21.90 -0.47
N PRO A 260 4.18 21.68 -0.46
CA PRO A 260 4.74 20.36 -0.19
C PRO A 260 4.45 19.94 1.25
N ILE A 261 4.12 18.66 1.41
CA ILE A 261 4.10 17.99 2.72
C ILE A 261 5.52 17.52 2.98
N LEU A 262 6.05 17.79 4.18
CA LEU A 262 7.38 17.36 4.58
C LEU A 262 7.25 16.33 5.70
N GLU A 263 7.94 15.22 5.53
CA GLU A 263 8.05 14.18 6.54
C GLU A 263 9.50 13.99 6.94
N LYS A 264 9.73 13.96 8.26
CA LYS A 264 11.05 13.65 8.79
C LYS A 264 11.39 12.22 8.43
N TYR A 265 12.52 12.04 7.75
CA TYR A 265 13.00 10.71 7.44
C TYR A 265 13.29 9.91 8.71
N ARG A 266 12.93 8.65 8.65
CA ARG A 266 13.17 7.66 9.69
C ARG A 266 13.74 6.43 9.01
N THR A 267 14.87 5.96 9.52
CA THR A 267 15.48 4.71 9.04
C THR A 267 14.55 3.52 9.32
N VAL A 268 14.87 2.37 8.75
CA VAL A 268 14.20 1.10 9.06
C VAL A 268 15.21 0.22 9.79
N LEU A 269 14.83 -0.32 10.95
CA LEU A 269 15.73 -1.14 11.77
C LEU A 269 15.96 -2.51 11.14
N PHE A 270 14.92 -3.12 10.58
CA PHE A 270 14.94 -4.42 9.93
C PHE A 270 14.57 -4.30 8.45
N SER A 271 15.50 -3.79 7.62
CA SER A 271 15.27 -3.61 6.17
C SER A 271 15.01 -4.93 5.43
N ALA A 272 15.58 -6.04 5.92
CA ALA A 272 15.36 -7.40 5.41
C ALA A 272 14.13 -8.09 6.04
N GLY A 273 13.27 -7.36 6.74
CA GLY A 273 12.07 -7.89 7.40
C GLY A 273 12.30 -8.26 8.85
N ILE A 274 11.22 -8.25 9.63
CA ILE A 274 11.28 -8.57 11.05
C ILE A 274 11.72 -10.02 11.28
N GLU A 275 11.58 -10.88 10.26
CA GLU A 275 11.85 -12.30 10.31
C GLU A 275 13.30 -12.65 10.63
N VAL A 276 14.24 -11.71 10.42
CA VAL A 276 15.66 -11.93 10.73
C VAL A 276 15.89 -12.29 12.21
N ILE A 277 15.00 -11.84 13.10
CA ILE A 277 15.07 -12.16 14.54
C ILE A 277 14.63 -13.60 14.85
N ASN A 278 13.92 -14.28 13.94
CA ASN A 278 13.47 -15.66 14.13
C ASN A 278 14.62 -16.68 14.19
N THR A 279 15.84 -16.29 13.79
CA THR A 279 17.04 -17.13 13.87
C THR A 279 17.40 -17.52 15.30
N ASP A 280 16.97 -16.74 16.29
CA ASP A 280 17.12 -17.01 17.72
C ASP A 280 15.75 -16.92 18.42
N PRO A 281 14.91 -17.97 18.28
CA PRO A 281 13.51 -17.93 18.65
C PRO A 281 13.30 -17.81 20.16
N VAL A 282 12.18 -17.21 20.56
CA VAL A 282 11.84 -17.09 21.98
C VAL A 282 11.52 -18.45 22.60
N PRO A 283 11.75 -18.63 23.91
CA PRO A 283 11.31 -19.82 24.65
C PRO A 283 9.79 -20.00 24.56
N GLY A 284 9.31 -21.24 24.62
CA GLY A 284 7.89 -21.58 24.53
C GLY A 284 7.45 -22.61 25.56
N SER A 285 6.16 -22.63 25.88
CA SER A 285 5.50 -23.66 26.69
C SER A 285 5.11 -24.84 25.81
N ARG A 286 5.19 -26.06 26.36
CA ARG A 286 4.77 -27.27 25.65
C ARG A 286 3.28 -27.49 25.81
N ALA A 287 2.69 -28.21 24.87
CA ALA A 287 1.34 -28.74 25.06
C ALA A 287 1.37 -29.84 26.12
N ALA A 288 0.57 -29.68 27.17
CA ALA A 288 0.33 -30.71 28.17
C ALA A 288 -0.68 -31.75 27.66
N GLU A 289 -1.66 -31.30 26.86
CA GLU A 289 -2.70 -32.15 26.30
C GLU A 289 -3.13 -31.63 24.92
N ILE A 290 -3.33 -32.55 23.98
CA ILE A 290 -3.86 -32.27 22.64
C ILE A 290 -5.01 -33.24 22.40
N VAL A 291 -6.24 -32.72 22.38
CA VAL A 291 -7.45 -33.51 22.17
C VAL A 291 -8.03 -33.19 20.81
N TYR A 292 -8.13 -34.21 19.94
CA TYR A 292 -8.85 -34.06 18.68
C TYR A 292 -10.35 -33.83 18.95
N TRP A 293 -10.92 -32.80 18.35
CA TRP A 293 -12.35 -32.52 18.37
C TRP A 293 -13.00 -33.29 17.21
N PRO A 294 -13.77 -34.36 17.48
CA PRO A 294 -14.33 -35.18 16.42
C PRO A 294 -15.37 -34.43 15.60
N LYS A 295 -15.33 -34.58 14.27
CA LYS A 295 -16.22 -33.87 13.34
C LYS A 295 -17.72 -34.05 13.60
N TYR A 296 -18.12 -35.17 14.20
CA TYR A 296 -19.53 -35.43 14.56
C TYR A 296 -19.99 -34.60 15.77
N GLU A 297 -19.06 -34.03 16.55
CA GLU A 297 -19.34 -33.07 17.64
C GLU A 297 -19.43 -31.63 17.11
N GLY A 298 -19.48 -31.47 15.79
CA GLY A 298 -19.60 -30.18 15.11
C GLY A 298 -18.26 -29.47 14.93
N TYR A 299 -18.33 -28.21 14.48
CA TYR A 299 -17.19 -27.35 14.22
C TYR A 299 -17.39 -26.01 14.92
N PRO A 300 -16.33 -25.35 15.39
CA PRO A 300 -16.40 -23.92 15.68
C PRO A 300 -16.88 -23.17 14.43
N GLU A 301 -17.97 -22.41 14.55
CA GLU A 301 -18.60 -21.68 13.43
C GLU A 301 -17.57 -20.87 12.63
N PHE A 302 -16.64 -20.24 13.34
CA PHE A 302 -15.57 -19.46 12.75
C PHE A 302 -14.70 -20.32 11.80
N CYS A 303 -14.15 -21.43 12.30
CA CYS A 303 -13.31 -22.31 11.50
C CYS A 303 -14.06 -22.89 10.30
N TRP A 304 -15.33 -23.24 10.49
CA TRP A 304 -16.19 -23.74 9.42
C TRP A 304 -16.44 -22.70 8.32
N ASN A 305 -16.71 -21.45 8.69
CA ASN A 305 -16.98 -20.39 7.72
C ASN A 305 -15.72 -19.99 6.96
N GLU A 306 -14.61 -19.80 7.68
CA GLU A 306 -13.35 -19.36 7.08
C GLU A 306 -12.70 -20.41 6.19
N ALA A 307 -12.85 -21.71 6.51
CA ALA A 307 -12.42 -22.78 5.62
C ALA A 307 -13.10 -22.68 4.23
N ARG A 308 -14.38 -22.30 4.21
CA ARG A 308 -15.19 -22.18 3.00
C ARG A 308 -15.08 -20.82 2.30
N ALA A 309 -14.33 -19.87 2.88
CA ALA A 309 -14.04 -18.62 2.21
C ALA A 309 -13.20 -18.89 0.95
N GLN A 310 -13.39 -18.07 -0.08
CA GLN A 310 -12.51 -18.10 -1.25
C GLN A 310 -11.09 -17.70 -0.85
N ARG A 311 -10.11 -18.29 -1.54
CA ARG A 311 -8.69 -17.98 -1.30
C ARG A 311 -8.37 -16.55 -1.70
N SER A 312 -8.83 -16.13 -2.88
CA SER A 312 -8.71 -14.76 -3.37
C SER A 312 -9.81 -14.47 -4.41
N ASN A 313 -9.85 -13.25 -4.93
CA ASN A 313 -10.74 -12.89 -6.05
C ASN A 313 -10.42 -13.68 -7.33
N ASP A 314 -9.14 -14.08 -7.50
CA ASP A 314 -8.64 -14.79 -8.69
C ASP A 314 -8.56 -16.31 -8.48
N ASP A 315 -8.63 -16.78 -7.24
CA ASP A 315 -8.68 -18.21 -6.88
C ASP A 315 -9.98 -18.53 -6.14
N PRO A 316 -11.03 -19.01 -6.86
CA PRO A 316 -12.34 -19.26 -6.28
C PRO A 316 -12.39 -20.53 -5.42
N ARG A 317 -11.28 -21.28 -5.30
CA ARG A 317 -11.21 -22.47 -4.44
C ARG A 317 -11.38 -22.05 -2.97
N PRO A 318 -11.94 -22.93 -2.12
CA PRO A 318 -12.00 -22.67 -0.68
C PRO A 318 -10.58 -22.64 -0.08
N ARG A 319 -10.39 -21.85 0.98
CA ARG A 319 -9.14 -21.84 1.77
C ARG A 319 -8.82 -23.23 2.31
N CYS A 320 -9.84 -23.98 2.69
CA CYS A 320 -9.73 -25.35 3.15
C CYS A 320 -10.98 -26.15 2.78
N GLU A 321 -10.80 -27.29 2.12
CA GLU A 321 -11.91 -28.22 1.91
C GLU A 321 -12.49 -28.65 3.27
N PRO A 322 -13.81 -28.61 3.49
CA PRO A 322 -14.43 -28.99 4.77
C PRO A 322 -14.00 -30.36 5.33
N ARG A 323 -13.67 -31.30 4.44
CA ARG A 323 -13.17 -32.64 4.80
C ARG A 323 -11.71 -32.64 5.29
N ASN A 324 -10.96 -31.60 4.97
CA ASN A 324 -9.56 -31.40 5.35
C ASN A 324 -9.42 -30.54 6.61
N LEU A 325 -10.49 -29.84 7.02
CA LEU A 325 -10.52 -29.07 8.25
C LEU A 325 -10.54 -30.01 9.47
N ASN A 326 -9.53 -29.87 10.33
CA ASN A 326 -9.41 -30.58 11.59
C ASN A 326 -9.39 -29.58 12.75
N VAL A 327 -9.95 -29.97 13.89
CA VAL A 327 -10.08 -29.12 15.07
C VAL A 327 -9.47 -29.85 16.26
N TYR A 328 -8.68 -29.11 17.05
CA TYR A 328 -7.98 -29.63 18.21
C TYR A 328 -8.18 -28.68 19.39
N ASN A 329 -8.37 -29.25 20.57
CA ASN A 329 -8.32 -28.54 21.84
C ASN A 329 -6.94 -28.78 22.46
N VAL A 330 -6.20 -27.69 22.71
CA VAL A 330 -4.81 -27.75 23.17
C VAL A 330 -4.69 -27.08 24.53
N THR A 331 -4.19 -27.82 25.51
CA THR A 331 -3.88 -27.32 26.85
C THR A 331 -2.36 -27.19 26.96
N TYR A 332 -1.87 -26.04 27.42
CA TYR A 332 -0.44 -25.79 27.62
C TYR A 332 -0.02 -25.93 29.09
N GLU A 333 1.22 -26.35 29.33
CA GLU A 333 1.75 -26.64 30.68
C GLU A 333 1.70 -25.43 31.64
N ASP A 334 1.80 -24.23 31.09
CA ASP A 334 1.76 -22.96 31.83
C ASP A 334 0.33 -22.45 32.10
N CYS A 335 -0.71 -23.12 31.58
CA CYS A 335 -2.11 -22.68 31.66
C CYS A 335 -3.09 -23.85 31.87
N LEU A 336 -2.76 -24.74 32.81
CA LEU A 336 -3.56 -25.92 33.16
C LEU A 336 -4.93 -25.59 33.79
N ASP A 337 -5.12 -24.35 34.26
CA ASP A 337 -6.34 -23.88 34.94
C ASP A 337 -7.31 -23.13 34.00
N GLN A 338 -7.05 -23.13 32.69
CA GLN A 338 -7.89 -22.48 31.68
C GLN A 338 -8.52 -23.48 30.70
N ASP A 339 -9.55 -23.02 29.99
CA ASP A 339 -10.12 -23.79 28.88
C ASP A 339 -9.05 -24.02 27.79
N PRO A 340 -9.01 -25.20 27.17
CA PRO A 340 -8.10 -25.47 26.06
C PRO A 340 -8.27 -24.47 24.92
N TRP A 341 -7.18 -24.15 24.22
CA TRP A 341 -7.24 -23.35 22.98
C TRP A 341 -7.79 -24.22 21.86
N THR A 342 -8.82 -23.71 21.18
CA THR A 342 -9.35 -24.37 19.98
C THR A 342 -8.52 -23.93 18.78
N ILE A 343 -7.74 -24.87 18.24
CA ILE A 343 -6.87 -24.70 17.08
C ILE A 343 -7.47 -25.46 15.91
N CYS A 344 -7.67 -24.75 14.81
CA CYS A 344 -8.15 -25.31 13.56
C CYS A 344 -6.99 -25.42 12.58
N HIS A 345 -6.91 -26.54 11.89
CA HIS A 345 -5.79 -26.86 11.00
C HIS A 345 -6.32 -27.53 9.75
N CYS A 346 -6.02 -26.95 8.59
CA CYS A 346 -6.30 -27.64 7.34
C CYS A 346 -5.18 -28.64 7.03
N SER A 347 -5.53 -29.84 6.63
CA SER A 347 -4.54 -30.89 6.35
C SER A 347 -3.59 -30.59 5.19
N ASP A 348 -3.90 -29.59 4.34
CA ASP A 348 -3.04 -29.10 3.26
C ASP A 348 -2.26 -27.83 3.62
N ALA A 349 -2.43 -27.28 4.83
CA ALA A 349 -1.64 -26.15 5.29
C ALA A 349 -0.15 -26.52 5.29
N GLN A 350 0.70 -25.58 4.84
CA GLN A 350 2.15 -25.80 4.81
C GLN A 350 2.70 -26.11 6.22
N GLN A 351 2.18 -25.43 7.25
CA GLN A 351 2.58 -25.68 8.62
C GLN A 351 2.01 -26.99 9.16
N SER A 352 2.87 -27.80 9.76
CA SER A 352 2.42 -28.98 10.52
C SER A 352 1.61 -28.54 11.76
N LEU A 353 0.70 -29.40 12.23
CA LEU A 353 -0.04 -29.16 13.48
C LEU A 353 0.91 -28.94 14.67
N ASP A 354 2.00 -29.71 14.73
CA ASP A 354 3.00 -29.60 15.79
C ASP A 354 3.71 -28.24 15.75
N ASP A 355 4.00 -27.70 14.56
CA ASP A 355 4.56 -26.37 14.41
C ASP A 355 3.58 -25.29 14.87
N VAL A 356 2.32 -25.39 14.47
CA VAL A 356 1.27 -24.45 14.92
C VAL A 356 1.17 -24.44 16.44
N ILE A 357 1.07 -25.62 17.07
CA ILE A 357 0.99 -25.77 18.53
C ILE A 357 2.25 -25.21 19.21
N ARG A 358 3.42 -25.56 18.70
CA ARG A 358 4.70 -25.08 19.25
C ARG A 358 4.81 -23.55 19.15
N ARG A 359 4.40 -22.94 18.04
CA ARG A 359 4.46 -21.47 17.83
C ARG A 359 3.46 -20.73 18.71
N VAL A 360 2.24 -21.25 18.87
CA VAL A 360 1.27 -20.70 19.85
C VAL A 360 1.80 -20.83 21.28
N GLY A 361 2.52 -21.91 21.61
CA GLY A 361 3.21 -22.06 22.91
C GLY A 361 4.31 -21.02 23.18
N LYS A 362 4.86 -20.39 22.13
CA LYS A 362 5.85 -19.30 22.23
C LYS A 362 5.24 -17.94 22.59
N LEU A 363 3.92 -17.80 22.52
CA LEU A 363 3.24 -16.63 23.06
C LEU A 363 3.25 -16.68 24.59
N PRO A 364 3.52 -15.56 25.30
CA PRO A 364 3.34 -15.49 26.74
C PRO A 364 1.91 -15.84 27.18
N PRO A 365 1.71 -16.41 28.38
CA PRO A 365 0.39 -16.80 28.88
C PRO A 365 -0.67 -15.70 28.80
N GLY A 366 -0.32 -14.49 29.25
CA GLY A 366 -1.22 -13.32 29.22
C GLY A 366 -1.64 -12.94 27.81
N LEU A 367 -0.67 -12.74 26.91
CA LEU A 367 -0.93 -12.46 25.49
C LEU A 367 -1.79 -13.54 24.82
N ARG A 368 -1.43 -14.81 25.02
CA ARG A 368 -2.15 -15.96 24.45
C ARG A 368 -3.59 -16.05 24.95
N SER A 369 -3.89 -15.56 26.15
CA SER A 369 -5.26 -15.49 26.70
C SER A 369 -6.14 -14.45 26.03
N HIS A 370 -5.59 -13.48 25.28
CA HIS A 370 -6.40 -12.55 24.48
C HIS A 370 -6.91 -13.15 23.17
N MET A 371 -6.27 -14.22 22.67
CA MET A 371 -6.68 -14.95 21.47
C MET A 371 -7.83 -15.92 21.76
N VAL A 372 -8.84 -15.96 20.87
CA VAL A 372 -9.98 -16.87 20.98
C VAL A 372 -9.74 -18.14 20.18
N HIS A 373 -9.46 -17.99 18.89
CA HIS A 373 -9.23 -19.08 17.94
C HIS A 373 -7.97 -18.82 17.13
N LEU A 374 -7.37 -19.89 16.66
CA LEU A 374 -6.37 -19.84 15.59
C LEU A 374 -6.72 -20.84 14.50
N ILE A 375 -6.55 -20.44 13.24
CA ILE A 375 -6.66 -21.32 12.08
C ILE A 375 -5.44 -21.22 11.16
N ALA A 376 -4.93 -22.36 10.72
CA ALA A 376 -3.84 -22.44 9.75
C ALA A 376 -4.34 -22.93 8.39
N PHE A 377 -4.00 -22.20 7.34
CA PHE A 377 -4.39 -22.46 5.95
C PHE A 377 -3.19 -22.57 5.01
N GLU A 378 -3.45 -23.22 3.88
CA GLU A 378 -2.53 -23.24 2.75
C GLU A 378 -2.50 -21.88 2.05
N HIS A 379 -1.30 -21.36 1.76
CA HIS A 379 -1.16 -20.18 0.90
C HIS A 379 0.21 -20.12 0.21
N SER A 380 0.25 -19.56 -1.00
CA SER A 380 1.49 -19.40 -1.77
C SER A 380 2.48 -18.40 -1.17
N SER A 381 2.00 -17.47 -0.35
CA SER A 381 2.81 -16.52 0.41
C SER A 381 2.71 -16.76 1.91
N VAL A 382 3.71 -16.26 2.64
CA VAL A 382 3.78 -16.34 4.10
C VAL A 382 2.98 -15.18 4.67
N GLY A 383 2.01 -15.45 5.54
CA GLY A 383 1.07 -14.44 5.97
C GLY A 383 0.40 -14.69 7.31
N GLY A 384 -0.22 -13.64 7.83
CA GLY A 384 -1.08 -13.68 9.01
C GLY A 384 -2.31 -12.80 8.81
N ALA A 385 -3.28 -12.94 9.71
CA ALA A 385 -4.34 -11.94 9.87
C ALA A 385 -5.01 -12.07 11.24
N ALA A 386 -5.55 -10.96 11.75
CA ALA A 386 -6.38 -10.93 12.94
C ALA A 386 -7.76 -10.30 12.66
N ILE A 387 -8.85 -11.00 13.00
CA ILE A 387 -10.19 -10.39 12.99
C ILE A 387 -10.46 -9.73 14.33
N LEU A 388 -10.48 -8.40 14.32
CA LEU A 388 -10.88 -7.58 15.45
C LEU A 388 -12.37 -7.19 15.35
N PRO A 389 -13.13 -7.15 16.47
CA PRO A 389 -12.75 -7.37 17.87
C PRO A 389 -12.90 -8.83 18.34
N LEU A 390 -13.02 -9.78 17.40
CA LEU A 390 -13.24 -11.20 17.71
C LEU A 390 -12.00 -11.90 18.26
N ASN A 391 -10.81 -11.34 18.07
CA ASN A 391 -9.51 -11.86 18.49
C ASN A 391 -9.25 -13.27 17.94
N MET A 392 -9.53 -13.43 16.65
CA MET A 392 -9.34 -14.68 15.92
C MET A 392 -8.16 -14.51 14.97
N VAL A 393 -7.23 -15.45 15.01
CA VAL A 393 -5.95 -15.39 14.29
C VAL A 393 -5.93 -16.39 13.14
N PHE A 394 -5.35 -15.96 12.03
CA PHE A 394 -5.11 -16.74 10.84
C PHE A 394 -3.63 -16.81 10.58
N ILE A 395 -3.19 -17.97 10.11
CA ILE A 395 -1.82 -18.19 9.69
C ILE A 395 -1.83 -18.82 8.31
N PHE A 396 -1.01 -18.28 7.43
CA PHE A 396 -0.91 -18.67 6.03
C PHE A 396 0.53 -19.03 5.66
N GLY A 397 0.70 -20.08 4.87
CA GLY A 397 2.02 -20.49 4.38
C GLY A 397 2.97 -20.92 5.50
N GLU A 398 4.28 -20.80 5.25
CA GLU A 398 5.35 -21.16 6.20
C GLU A 398 5.65 -20.03 7.22
N ALA A 399 4.63 -19.59 7.94
CA ALA A 399 4.71 -18.48 8.89
C ALA A 399 5.70 -18.71 10.04
N GLN A 400 6.50 -17.68 10.32
CA GLN A 400 7.51 -17.74 11.38
C GLN A 400 6.98 -17.25 12.74
N ASP A 401 7.78 -17.34 13.80
CA ASP A 401 7.32 -17.00 15.16
C ASP A 401 6.87 -15.53 15.23
N SER A 402 7.57 -14.64 14.54
CA SER A 402 7.23 -13.21 14.42
C SER A 402 5.80 -12.98 13.93
N VAL A 403 5.29 -13.76 12.97
CA VAL A 403 3.92 -13.62 12.44
C VAL A 403 2.89 -13.96 13.52
N TYR A 404 3.09 -15.06 14.25
CA TYR A 404 2.19 -15.42 15.35
C TYR A 404 2.14 -14.35 16.45
N MET A 405 3.30 -13.76 16.75
CA MET A 405 3.40 -12.66 17.72
C MET A 405 2.76 -11.37 17.21
N HIS A 406 2.89 -11.10 15.92
CA HIS A 406 2.25 -9.97 15.25
C HIS A 406 0.72 -10.07 15.38
N GLU A 407 0.13 -11.18 14.94
CA GLU A 407 -1.32 -11.38 15.01
C GLU A 407 -1.86 -11.44 16.44
N ALA A 408 -1.10 -12.02 17.36
CA ALA A 408 -1.45 -12.02 18.77
C ALA A 408 -1.43 -10.60 19.36
N SER A 409 -0.51 -9.74 18.89
CA SER A 409 -0.43 -8.35 19.34
C SER A 409 -1.67 -7.55 18.94
N HIS A 410 -2.22 -7.77 17.74
CA HIS A 410 -3.51 -7.19 17.35
C HIS A 410 -4.64 -7.51 18.33
N CYS A 411 -4.63 -8.71 18.94
CA CYS A 411 -5.67 -9.13 19.89
C CYS A 411 -5.66 -8.37 21.23
N ILE A 412 -4.52 -7.81 21.64
CA ILE A 412 -4.39 -7.02 22.87
C ILE A 412 -4.55 -5.51 22.64
N ASP A 413 -4.24 -5.01 21.45
CA ASP A 413 -4.17 -3.58 21.12
C ASP A 413 -5.41 -2.79 21.56
N ARG A 414 -6.62 -3.32 21.27
CA ARG A 414 -7.90 -2.70 21.66
C ARG A 414 -8.01 -1.20 21.33
N GLY A 415 -7.36 -0.75 20.25
CA GLY A 415 -7.32 0.64 19.80
C GLY A 415 -6.24 1.51 20.44
N PHE A 416 -5.29 0.95 21.20
CA PHE A 416 -4.20 1.70 21.82
C PHE A 416 -3.30 2.37 20.79
N TYR A 417 -3.11 1.79 19.60
CA TYR A 417 -2.41 2.46 18.50
C TYR A 417 -2.98 3.84 18.14
N ARG A 418 -4.26 4.10 18.41
CA ARG A 418 -4.91 5.40 18.16
C ARG A 418 -4.73 6.39 19.32
N SER A 419 -4.24 5.93 20.46
CA SER A 419 -4.09 6.76 21.66
C SER A 419 -3.06 7.87 21.46
N GLU A 420 -3.24 8.98 22.17
CA GLU A 420 -2.26 10.07 22.18
C GLU A 420 -0.90 9.61 22.70
N THR A 421 -0.89 8.67 23.66
CA THR A 421 0.32 8.04 24.20
C THR A 421 1.13 7.36 23.09
N PHE A 422 0.50 6.46 22.32
CA PHE A 422 1.19 5.75 21.25
C PHE A 422 1.62 6.70 20.13
N ARG A 423 0.76 7.63 19.71
CA ARG A 423 1.09 8.61 18.64
C ARG A 423 2.24 9.54 19.05
N THR A 424 2.31 9.93 20.32
CA THR A 424 3.42 10.74 20.86
C THR A 424 4.72 9.94 20.91
N ALA A 425 4.66 8.68 21.31
CA ALA A 425 5.82 7.79 21.30
C ALA A 425 6.34 7.58 19.87
N LYS A 426 5.45 7.18 18.95
CA LYS A 426 5.72 7.11 17.51
C LYS A 426 6.35 8.39 17.00
N ALA A 427 5.86 9.58 17.36
CA ALA A 427 6.40 10.85 16.88
C ALA A 427 7.86 11.11 17.30
N ARG A 428 8.30 10.51 18.41
CA ARG A 428 9.65 10.69 18.98
C ARG A 428 10.66 9.63 18.54
N ASP A 429 10.20 8.49 18.04
CA ASP A 429 11.08 7.47 17.47
C ASP A 429 11.74 7.95 16.16
N SER A 430 13.00 7.57 15.99
CA SER A 430 13.85 7.99 14.86
C SER A 430 13.94 6.97 13.75
N CYS A 431 13.35 5.78 13.93
CA CYS A 431 13.27 4.73 12.93
C CYS A 431 11.89 4.05 12.97
N TRP A 432 11.67 3.12 12.04
CA TRP A 432 10.56 2.18 12.00
C TRP A 432 11.10 0.75 12.22
N PRO A 433 10.31 -0.19 12.78
CA PRO A 433 10.68 -1.61 12.82
C PRO A 433 11.04 -2.16 11.42
N THR A 434 10.07 -2.17 10.49
CA THR A 434 10.22 -2.61 9.10
C THR A 434 9.63 -1.60 8.11
N HIS A 435 9.70 -1.88 6.81
CA HIS A 435 8.92 -1.15 5.79
C HIS A 435 7.42 -1.40 5.95
N TYR A 436 7.01 -2.62 6.28
CA TYR A 436 5.60 -2.99 6.45
C TYR A 436 4.94 -2.20 7.58
N SER A 437 5.62 -2.01 8.71
CA SER A 437 5.13 -1.23 9.86
C SER A 437 4.75 0.24 9.56
N LYS A 438 5.15 0.77 8.40
CA LYS A 438 4.77 2.13 7.93
C LYS A 438 3.35 2.20 7.38
N SER A 439 2.78 1.06 6.96
CA SER A 439 1.50 0.99 6.24
C SER A 439 0.33 1.48 7.09
N ALA A 440 0.30 1.16 8.39
CA ALA A 440 -0.67 1.67 9.33
C ALA A 440 -0.14 1.67 10.77
N ASP A 441 -0.69 2.55 11.61
CA ASP A 441 -0.35 2.63 13.04
C ASP A 441 -0.65 1.35 13.81
N ILE A 442 -1.64 0.58 13.35
CA ILE A 442 -1.97 -0.73 13.93
C ILE A 442 -0.88 -1.77 13.65
N GLU A 443 -0.31 -1.77 12.43
CA GLU A 443 0.83 -2.64 12.09
C GLU A 443 2.11 -2.21 12.81
N LEU A 444 2.31 -0.90 13.00
CA LEU A 444 3.38 -0.41 13.83
C LEU A 444 3.28 -0.94 15.26
N PHE A 445 2.07 -0.93 15.84
CA PHE A 445 1.85 -1.47 17.18
C PHE A 445 2.21 -2.96 17.23
N ALA A 446 1.70 -3.75 16.28
CA ALA A 446 1.94 -5.18 16.26
C ALA A 446 3.43 -5.51 16.09
N GLU A 447 4.15 -4.83 15.20
CA GLU A 447 5.59 -5.06 15.03
C GLU A 447 6.45 -4.60 16.21
N ILE A 448 6.17 -3.44 16.82
CA ILE A 448 6.87 -3.07 18.07
C ILE A 448 6.55 -4.10 19.17
N GLY A 449 5.34 -4.69 19.15
CA GLY A 449 4.96 -5.78 20.01
C GLY A 449 5.84 -7.03 19.83
N VAL A 450 6.10 -7.44 18.58
CA VAL A 450 7.04 -8.51 18.27
C VAL A 450 8.43 -8.19 18.83
N LEU A 451 8.94 -6.97 18.58
CA LEU A 451 10.26 -6.56 19.08
C LEU A 451 10.34 -6.59 20.60
N HIS A 452 9.30 -6.16 21.29
CA HIS A 452 9.21 -6.22 22.75
C HIS A 452 9.24 -7.66 23.26
N LEU A 453 8.46 -8.57 22.65
CA LEU A 453 8.46 -9.99 23.01
C LEU A 453 9.84 -10.63 22.86
N TYR A 454 10.55 -10.31 21.77
CA TYR A 454 11.93 -10.77 21.58
C TYR A 454 12.88 -10.15 22.59
N ASP A 455 12.80 -8.86 22.87
CA ASP A 455 13.66 -8.16 23.83
C ASP A 455 13.49 -8.65 25.28
N LYS A 456 12.28 -9.10 25.64
CA LYS A 456 11.93 -9.57 26.98
C LYS A 456 11.93 -11.09 27.14
N SER A 457 12.39 -11.84 26.14
CA SER A 457 12.36 -13.32 26.12
C SER A 457 13.54 -14.00 26.84
N GLY A 458 14.29 -13.28 27.68
CA GLY A 458 15.49 -13.77 28.38
C GLY A 458 16.80 -13.47 27.65
N LYS A 459 16.72 -12.95 26.44
CA LYS A 459 17.82 -12.31 25.70
C LYS A 459 17.26 -11.02 25.11
N THR A 460 18.04 -9.96 25.06
CA THR A 460 17.65 -8.65 24.50
C THR A 460 17.81 -8.61 22.98
N LEU A 461 17.26 -7.60 22.31
CA LEU A 461 17.54 -7.35 20.89
C LEU A 461 19.03 -7.02 20.67
N LEU A 462 19.64 -6.29 21.60
CA LEU A 462 21.06 -5.93 21.54
C LEU A 462 21.97 -7.16 21.59
N GLU A 463 21.66 -8.13 22.47
CA GLU A 463 22.37 -9.42 22.53
C GLU A 463 22.14 -10.29 21.28
N ARG A 464 21.07 -10.03 20.51
CA ARG A 464 20.84 -10.63 19.18
C ARG A 464 21.51 -9.85 18.05
N GLY A 465 22.19 -8.75 18.34
CA GLY A 465 22.91 -7.95 17.35
C GLY A 465 22.08 -6.84 16.71
N HIS A 466 20.92 -6.49 17.29
CA HIS A 466 20.05 -5.42 16.79
C HIS A 466 19.92 -4.32 17.84
N ASP A 467 20.25 -3.08 17.51
CA ASP A 467 20.12 -1.94 18.44
C ASP A 467 18.74 -1.27 18.28
N PRO A 468 17.81 -1.44 19.23
CA PRO A 468 16.48 -0.87 19.13
C PRO A 468 16.38 0.58 19.66
N ALA A 469 17.51 1.26 19.96
CA ALA A 469 17.49 2.58 20.57
C ALA A 469 16.66 3.62 19.79
N CYS A 470 16.55 3.48 18.47
CA CYS A 470 15.74 4.36 17.63
C CYS A 470 14.21 4.18 17.81
N LEU A 471 13.77 3.08 18.44
CA LEU A 471 12.38 2.75 18.79
C LEU A 471 12.09 2.86 20.29
N ALA A 472 12.99 3.46 21.07
CA ALA A 472 12.93 3.41 22.53
C ALA A 472 11.61 3.97 23.11
N ASN A 473 10.98 4.96 22.45
CA ASN A 473 9.73 5.52 22.94
C ASN A 473 8.56 4.58 22.65
N GLY A 474 8.48 4.04 21.45
CA GLY A 474 7.47 3.05 21.06
C GLY A 474 7.54 1.79 21.91
N LEU A 475 8.74 1.23 22.10
CA LEU A 475 8.96 0.07 22.97
C LEU A 475 8.53 0.36 24.41
N LYS A 476 8.83 1.55 24.94
CA LYS A 476 8.37 1.95 26.27
C LYS A 476 6.85 2.09 26.34
N ALA A 477 6.23 2.70 25.34
CA ALA A 477 4.78 2.89 25.31
C ALA A 477 4.03 1.56 25.25
N ILE A 478 4.55 0.58 24.50
CA ILE A 478 4.02 -0.79 24.51
C ILE A 478 4.24 -1.44 25.87
N ASP A 479 5.46 -1.41 26.42
CA ASP A 479 5.77 -1.99 27.74
C ASP A 479 4.82 -1.47 28.84
N ASP A 480 4.57 -0.15 28.88
CA ASP A 480 3.65 0.48 29.82
C ASP A 480 2.18 0.03 29.59
N TYR A 481 1.78 -0.22 28.35
CA TYR A 481 0.40 -0.58 27.97
C TYR A 481 0.09 -2.06 28.19
N VAL A 482 0.91 -2.95 27.63
CA VAL A 482 0.70 -4.40 27.67
C VAL A 482 1.11 -4.99 29.02
N GLY A 483 2.06 -4.32 29.70
CA GLY A 483 2.53 -4.69 31.03
C GLY A 483 2.96 -6.16 31.13
N LEU A 484 2.43 -6.85 32.13
CA LEU A 484 2.79 -8.22 32.44
C LEU A 484 2.28 -9.25 31.40
N ASP A 485 1.38 -8.87 30.49
CA ASP A 485 0.82 -9.82 29.51
C ASP A 485 1.83 -10.23 28.43
N TYR A 486 2.86 -9.41 28.17
CA TYR A 486 3.96 -9.74 27.25
C TYR A 486 5.14 -10.42 27.97
N GLN A 487 5.11 -10.48 29.29
CA GLN A 487 6.15 -11.13 30.08
C GLN A 487 5.78 -12.60 30.29
N ARG A 488 6.68 -13.50 29.90
CA ARG A 488 6.45 -14.95 30.03
C ARG A 488 6.20 -15.39 31.47
N ASP A 489 6.90 -14.79 32.42
CA ASP A 489 6.74 -15.02 33.87
C ASP A 489 5.89 -13.92 34.55
N GLY A 490 5.19 -13.09 33.78
CA GLY A 490 4.38 -11.98 34.28
C GLY A 490 2.96 -12.43 34.63
N THR A 491 2.02 -12.22 33.72
CA THR A 491 0.62 -12.59 33.93
C THR A 491 0.43 -14.09 33.66
N LYS A 492 -0.27 -14.79 34.56
CA LYS A 492 -0.81 -16.14 34.28
C LYS A 492 -1.93 -16.05 33.25
N CYS A 493 -2.25 -17.17 32.58
CA CYS A 493 -3.44 -17.17 31.74
C CYS A 493 -4.70 -16.80 32.56
N PHE A 494 -5.62 -16.11 31.90
CA PHE A 494 -6.91 -15.72 32.44
C PHE A 494 -8.05 -16.19 31.54
N LYS A 495 -9.28 -16.12 32.07
CA LYS A 495 -10.49 -16.57 31.37
C LYS A 495 -10.66 -15.80 30.06
N ARG A 496 -10.53 -16.51 28.94
CA ARG A 496 -10.65 -15.94 27.59
C ARG A 496 -12.09 -15.58 27.25
N LYS A 497 -12.27 -14.76 26.21
CA LYS A 497 -13.59 -14.63 25.57
C LYS A 497 -14.06 -16.02 25.10
N PRO A 498 -15.38 -16.29 25.12
CA PRO A 498 -15.89 -17.58 24.68
C PRO A 498 -15.50 -17.89 23.23
N ASN A 499 -15.19 -19.16 22.96
CA ASN A 499 -15.05 -19.66 21.60
C ASN A 499 -16.33 -19.40 20.80
N SER A 500 -16.20 -19.26 19.47
CA SER A 500 -17.36 -19.25 18.57
C SER A 500 -18.28 -20.44 18.82
N ARG A 501 -19.59 -20.26 18.66
CA ARG A 501 -20.56 -21.35 18.81
C ARG A 501 -20.22 -22.56 17.93
N THR A 502 -20.60 -23.74 18.38
CA THR A 502 -20.49 -24.96 17.59
C THR A 502 -21.63 -25.04 16.58
N VAL A 503 -21.30 -25.35 15.32
CA VAL A 503 -22.25 -25.63 14.24
C VAL A 503 -22.15 -27.09 13.82
N TYR A 504 -23.26 -27.63 13.31
CA TYR A 504 -23.38 -29.01 12.85
C TYR A 504 -23.77 -29.01 11.38
N PRO A 505 -22.81 -28.93 10.44
CA PRO A 505 -23.10 -28.88 9.02
C PRO A 505 -23.75 -30.18 8.55
N SER A 506 -24.78 -30.07 7.71
CA SER A 506 -25.43 -31.21 7.06
C SER A 506 -24.53 -31.83 5.99
N GLU A 507 -24.78 -33.10 5.62
CA GLU A 507 -24.06 -33.74 4.49
C GLU A 507 -24.15 -32.92 3.20
N PHE A 508 -25.29 -32.24 2.97
CA PHE A 508 -25.46 -31.33 1.84
C PHE A 508 -24.46 -30.16 1.88
N GLN A 509 -24.26 -29.56 3.06
CA GLN A 509 -23.29 -28.46 3.23
C GLN A 509 -21.82 -28.92 3.07
N PHE A 510 -21.54 -30.22 3.24
CA PHE A 510 -20.23 -30.79 2.90
C PHE A 510 -20.04 -31.02 1.39
N GLN A 511 -21.12 -31.25 0.65
CA GLN A 511 -21.07 -31.54 -0.80
C GLN A 511 -21.21 -30.27 -1.65
N SER A 512 -21.95 -29.29 -1.16
CA SER A 512 -22.23 -28.03 -1.84
C SER A 512 -22.24 -26.88 -0.83
N PRO A 513 -21.07 -26.50 -0.28
CA PRO A 513 -20.98 -25.41 0.67
C PRO A 513 -21.48 -24.10 0.05
N GLU A 514 -22.41 -23.40 0.72
CA GLU A 514 -22.78 -22.04 0.31
C GLU A 514 -21.55 -21.13 0.38
N PRO A 515 -21.36 -20.22 -0.60
CA PRO A 515 -20.22 -19.30 -0.61
C PRO A 515 -20.24 -18.41 0.64
N TYR A 516 -19.11 -18.34 1.33
CA TYR A 516 -18.90 -17.45 2.47
C TYR A 516 -17.96 -16.32 2.07
N ILE A 517 -18.36 -15.07 2.32
CA ILE A 517 -17.53 -13.89 2.11
C ILE A 517 -16.80 -13.60 3.42
N SER A 518 -15.50 -13.84 3.44
CA SER A 518 -14.63 -13.51 4.58
C SER A 518 -14.38 -12.01 4.62
N ASN A 519 -14.31 -11.46 5.84
CA ASN A 519 -13.86 -10.08 6.07
C ASN A 519 -12.35 -10.00 6.37
N VAL A 520 -11.63 -11.12 6.22
CA VAL A 520 -10.19 -11.20 6.50
C VAL A 520 -9.40 -10.57 5.37
N VAL A 521 -8.53 -9.62 5.73
CA VAL A 521 -7.46 -9.13 4.86
C VAL A 521 -6.22 -9.93 5.20
N ILE A 522 -5.65 -10.63 4.22
CA ILE A 522 -4.40 -11.38 4.41
C ILE A 522 -3.26 -10.37 4.40
N GLU A 523 -2.37 -10.45 5.38
CA GLU A 523 -1.13 -9.67 5.43
C GLU A 523 0.01 -10.52 4.87
N ASP A 524 0.65 -10.06 3.80
CA ASP A 524 1.73 -10.80 3.12
C ASP A 524 3.11 -10.34 3.61
N PHE A 525 3.87 -11.27 4.19
CA PHE A 525 5.22 -11.07 4.74
C PHE A 525 6.31 -11.69 3.86
N SER A 526 5.99 -12.19 2.65
CA SER A 526 6.96 -12.85 1.77
C SER A 526 8.00 -11.89 1.16
N ASN A 527 7.67 -10.60 1.03
CA ASN A 527 8.55 -9.57 0.47
C ASN A 527 8.76 -8.42 1.47
N SER A 528 9.75 -8.57 2.35
CA SER A 528 10.08 -7.62 3.42
C SER A 528 10.42 -6.18 2.97
N GLY A 529 10.71 -5.97 1.69
CA GLY A 529 11.10 -4.68 1.10
C GLY A 529 9.96 -3.91 0.43
N GLU A 530 8.80 -4.52 0.21
CA GLU A 530 7.64 -3.85 -0.39
C GLU A 530 6.67 -3.37 0.71
N VAL A 531 6.15 -2.15 0.57
CA VAL A 531 4.95 -1.77 1.31
C VAL A 531 3.84 -2.68 0.80
N SER A 532 3.27 -3.52 1.68
CA SER A 532 2.18 -4.42 1.32
C SER A 532 1.11 -3.65 0.54
N SER A 533 0.92 -4.05 -0.73
CA SER A 533 -0.06 -3.49 -1.65
C SER A 533 -1.50 -3.81 -1.22
N LEU A 534 -1.69 -4.59 -0.15
CA LEU A 534 -2.99 -5.12 0.27
C LEU A 534 -3.88 -4.11 1.00
N SER A 535 -3.48 -2.84 1.09
CA SER A 535 -4.36 -1.73 1.51
C SER A 535 -4.92 -0.90 0.34
N SER A 536 -4.51 -1.16 -0.90
CA SER A 536 -5.20 -0.61 -2.07
C SER A 536 -6.12 -1.68 -2.66
N PRO A 537 -7.46 -1.57 -2.53
CA PRO A 537 -8.31 -2.30 -3.47
C PRO A 537 -7.80 -1.97 -4.88
N ALA A 538 -7.60 -2.99 -5.73
CA ALA A 538 -7.21 -2.81 -7.12
C ALA A 538 -7.94 -1.59 -7.67
N SER A 539 -7.20 -0.52 -7.88
CA SER A 539 -7.81 0.78 -8.14
C SER A 539 -8.62 0.61 -9.42
N PRO A 540 -9.87 1.06 -9.49
CA PRO A 540 -10.61 1.03 -10.77
C PRO A 540 -9.94 1.93 -11.83
N TRP A 541 -8.92 2.69 -11.42
CA TRP A 541 -8.01 3.44 -12.27
C TRP A 541 -6.80 2.63 -12.79
N GLY A 542 -6.61 1.38 -12.38
CA GLY A 542 -5.44 0.55 -12.65
C GLY A 542 -4.32 0.70 -11.61
N ASP A 543 -3.37 -0.24 -11.60
CA ASP A 543 -2.07 -0.05 -10.96
C ASP A 543 -1.32 1.04 -11.74
N TYR A 544 -1.03 2.17 -11.07
CA TYR A 544 -0.36 3.32 -11.67
C TYR A 544 0.93 2.89 -12.39
N PRO A 545 1.27 3.52 -13.53
CA PRO A 545 2.30 3.00 -14.40
C PRO A 545 3.68 3.00 -13.71
N ARG A 546 4.20 1.80 -13.46
CA ARG A 546 5.64 1.51 -13.31
C ARG A 546 6.33 1.63 -14.67
N GLU A 547 6.09 2.70 -15.43
CA GLU A 547 6.79 2.93 -16.71
C GLU A 547 8.21 3.43 -16.43
N ILE A 548 9.10 2.49 -16.13
CA ILE A 548 10.52 2.66 -16.39
C ILE A 548 10.68 2.47 -17.89
N HIS A 549 10.89 3.55 -18.64
CA HIS A 549 11.32 3.46 -20.03
C HIS A 549 12.80 3.03 -20.03
N GLY A 550 13.03 1.71 -19.98
CA GLY A 550 14.32 1.11 -20.22
C GLY A 550 14.33 0.42 -21.58
N GLN A 551 14.57 1.17 -22.66
CA GLN A 551 15.12 0.54 -23.87
C GLN A 551 16.61 0.30 -23.62
N GLN A 552 16.97 -0.93 -23.28
CA GLN A 552 18.31 -1.41 -23.59
C GLN A 552 18.45 -1.39 -25.12
N VAL A 553 19.40 -0.61 -25.63
CA VAL A 553 19.96 -0.84 -26.96
C VAL A 553 21.05 -1.88 -26.84
#